data_AF-A0A4P0XNT0-F1
#
_entry.id   AF-A0A4P0XNT0-F1
#
_cell.length_a   1.000
_cell.length_b   1.000
_cell.length_c   1.000
_cell.angle_alpha   90.00
_cell.angle_beta   90.00
_cell.angle_gamma   90.00
#
_symmetry.space_group_name_H-M   'P 1'
#
loop_
_entity.id
_entity.type
_entity.pdbx_description
1 polymer ?
#
loop_
_entity_poly.entity_id
_entity_poly.type
_entity_poly.pdbx_seq_one_letter_code
_entity_poly.pdbx_strand_id
1 'polypeptide(L)'
;MKHADLTTLTATFPLVQDLIALKETTWFNPATTTLAEGLPYVGLTADDVQDAHAAFSASRPIWRQPSRKPPRAAGLSNQKWLPFRQ
;
A
#
# COMPACT_ATOMS: atom_id res chain seq x y z
N MET A 1 -2.14 -16.18 -22.57
CA MET A 1 -2.54 -14.84 -22.09
C MET A 1 -3.11 -14.08 -23.28
N LYS A 2 -4.25 -13.39 -23.14
CA LYS A 2 -4.75 -12.51 -24.21
C LYS A 2 -3.92 -11.23 -24.16
N HIS A 3 -3.18 -10.93 -25.22
CA HIS A 3 -2.57 -9.62 -25.39
C HIS A 3 -3.72 -8.64 -25.64
N ALA A 4 -4.00 -7.76 -24.68
CA ALA A 4 -4.89 -6.64 -24.92
C ALA A 4 -4.25 -5.78 -26.01
N ASP A 5 -5.01 -5.47 -27.06
CA ASP A 5 -4.53 -4.56 -28.10
C ASP A 5 -4.38 -3.16 -27.50
N LEU A 6 -3.16 -2.64 -27.55
CA LEU A 6 -2.78 -1.38 -26.94
C LEU A 6 -3.63 -0.21 -27.50
N THR A 7 -4.06 -0.32 -28.75
CA THR A 7 -4.86 0.69 -29.45
C THR A 7 -6.26 0.80 -28.87
N THR A 8 -6.89 -0.34 -28.58
CA THR A 8 -8.22 -0.36 -27.95
C THR A 8 -8.15 0.06 -26.49
N LEU A 9 -7.06 -0.24 -25.80
CA LEU A 9 -6.86 0.16 -24.41
C LEU A 9 -6.70 1.68 -24.26
N THR A 10 -5.87 2.32 -25.09
CA THR A 10 -5.66 3.78 -25.03
C THR A 10 -6.88 4.56 -25.52
N ALA A 11 -7.66 4.02 -26.46
CA ALA A 11 -8.94 4.61 -26.87
C ALA A 11 -9.99 4.56 -25.75
N THR A 12 -10.04 3.44 -24.99
CA THR A 12 -11.02 3.25 -23.90
C THR A 12 -10.64 4.02 -22.64
N PHE A 13 -9.33 4.10 -22.36
CA PHE A 13 -8.79 4.75 -21.16
C PHE A 13 -7.73 5.79 -21.56
N PRO A 14 -8.14 7.03 -21.88
CA PRO A 14 -7.22 8.08 -22.34
C PRO A 14 -6.07 8.37 -21.38
N LEU A 15 -6.26 8.15 -20.08
CA LEU A 15 -5.22 8.28 -19.06
C LEU A 15 -3.98 7.41 -19.35
N VAL A 16 -4.17 6.25 -19.98
CA VAL A 16 -3.07 5.36 -20.36
C VAL A 16 -2.11 6.07 -21.33
N GLN A 17 -2.61 6.98 -22.17
CA GLN A 17 -1.78 7.76 -23.08
C GLN A 17 -0.87 8.74 -22.33
N ASP A 18 -1.36 9.37 -21.25
CA ASP A 18 -0.57 10.27 -20.42
C ASP A 18 0.51 9.51 -19.63
N LEU A 19 0.19 8.29 -19.18
CA LEU A 19 1.17 7.38 -18.56
C LEU A 19 2.26 6.94 -19.55
N ILE A 20 1.90 6.60 -20.80
CA ILE A 20 2.87 6.29 -21.87
C ILE A 20 3.77 7.49 -22.17
N ALA A 21 3.21 8.71 -22.14
CA ALA A 21 3.93 9.95 -22.35
C ALA A 21 4.76 10.40 -21.13
N LEU A 22 4.80 9.61 -20.04
CA LEU A 22 5.51 9.90 -18.79
C LEU A 22 5.15 11.27 -18.19
N LYS A 23 3.90 11.70 -18.38
CA LYS A 23 3.41 12.93 -17.76
C LYS A 23 3.15 12.69 -16.28
N GLU A 24 3.47 13.67 -15.45
CA GLU A 24 3.00 13.68 -14.07
C GLU A 24 1.46 13.61 -14.08
N THR A 25 0.91 12.58 -13.44
CA THR A 25 -0.49 12.20 -13.59
C THR A 25 -1.11 12.00 -12.22
N THR A 26 -2.25 12.66 -12.00
CA THR A 26 -3.08 12.48 -10.82
C THR A 26 -4.42 11.90 -11.26
N TRP A 27 -4.84 10.80 -10.62
CA TRP A 27 -6.13 10.18 -10.88
C TRP A 27 -6.89 9.97 -9.59
N PHE A 28 -8.10 10.54 -9.54
CA PHE A 28 -9.05 10.31 -8.46
C PHE A 28 -9.97 9.17 -8.84
N ASN A 29 -10.10 8.17 -7.98
CA ASN A 29 -11.04 7.08 -8.20
C ASN A 29 -12.49 7.64 -8.09
N PRO A 30 -13.28 7.67 -9.18
CA PRO A 30 -14.64 8.20 -9.12
C PRO A 30 -15.62 7.25 -8.43
N ALA A 31 -15.25 5.99 -8.22
CA ALA A 31 -16.10 4.93 -7.67
C ALA A 31 -15.63 4.50 -6.28
N THR A 32 -15.18 5.42 -5.43
CA THR A 32 -14.94 5.11 -4.02
C THR A 32 -16.24 4.75 -3.33
N THR A 33 -16.28 3.61 -2.66
CA THR A 33 -17.45 3.11 -1.95
C THR A 33 -17.35 3.36 -0.45
N THR A 34 -18.46 3.15 0.26
CA THR A 34 -18.42 3.09 1.72
C THR A 34 -17.64 1.87 2.21
N LEU A 35 -17.25 1.86 3.48
CA LEU A 35 -16.59 0.70 4.10
C LEU A 35 -17.45 -0.56 3.99
N ALA A 36 -18.76 -0.46 4.28
CA ALA A 36 -19.66 -1.61 4.27
C ALA A 36 -19.78 -2.23 2.87
N GLU A 37 -19.79 -1.41 1.83
CA GLU A 37 -19.84 -1.87 0.44
C GLU A 37 -18.48 -2.38 -0.07
N GLY A 38 -17.38 -1.75 0.37
CA GLY A 38 -16.04 -2.06 -0.12
C GLY A 38 -15.37 -3.25 0.59
N LEU A 39 -15.62 -3.43 1.88
CA LEU A 39 -14.96 -4.43 2.72
C LEU A 39 -15.12 -5.87 2.20
N PRO A 40 -16.29 -6.30 1.69
CA PRO A 40 -16.45 -7.65 1.12
C PRO A 40 -15.47 -7.97 -0.02
N TYR A 41 -15.01 -6.97 -0.79
CA TYR A 41 -14.08 -7.16 -1.90
C TYR A 41 -12.62 -7.29 -1.45
N VAL A 42 -12.29 -6.93 -0.20
CA VAL A 42 -10.92 -7.00 0.34
C VAL A 42 -10.51 -8.44 0.66
N GLY A 43 -11.47 -9.29 1.04
CA GLY A 43 -11.22 -10.68 1.41
C GLY A 43 -10.47 -10.87 2.74
N LEU A 44 -10.29 -9.78 3.51
CA LEU A 44 -9.70 -9.77 4.85
C LEU A 44 -10.61 -9.02 5.82
N THR A 45 -10.47 -9.34 7.09
CA THR A 45 -11.24 -8.79 8.20
C THR A 45 -10.35 -8.00 9.16
N ALA A 46 -10.98 -7.37 10.15
CA ALA A 46 -10.25 -6.72 11.23
C ALA A 46 -9.45 -7.72 12.08
N ASP A 47 -9.92 -8.97 12.20
CA ASP A 47 -9.24 -10.00 12.99
C ASP A 47 -7.91 -10.39 12.36
N ASP A 48 -7.84 -10.49 11.02
CA ASP A 48 -6.59 -10.73 10.29
C ASP A 48 -5.54 -9.65 10.59
N VAL A 49 -5.98 -8.40 10.77
CA VAL A 49 -5.10 -7.28 11.15
C VAL A 49 -4.60 -7.43 12.59
N GLN A 50 -5.47 -7.84 13.52
CA GLN A 50 -5.10 -8.06 14.92
C GLN A 50 -4.14 -9.23 15.07
N ASP A 51 -4.38 -10.33 14.34
CA ASP A 51 -3.52 -11.51 14.35
C ASP A 51 -2.13 -11.17 13.81
N ALA A 52 -2.04 -10.41 12.72
CA ALA A 52 -0.77 -9.92 12.20
C ALA A 52 -0.02 -9.04 13.23
N HIS A 53 -0.73 -8.18 13.96
CA HIS A 53 -0.15 -7.34 15.00
C HIS A 53 0.34 -8.17 16.21
N ALA A 54 -0.42 -9.19 16.62
CA ALA A 54 -0.05 -10.10 17.69
C ALA A 54 1.19 -10.95 17.31
N ALA A 55 1.19 -11.49 16.09
CA ALA A 55 2.33 -12.23 15.55
C ALA A 55 3.60 -11.36 15.48
N PHE A 56 3.46 -10.11 15.01
CA PHE A 56 4.58 -9.16 15.01
C PHE A 56 5.11 -8.91 16.42
N SER A 57 4.21 -8.66 17.38
CA SER A 57 4.58 -8.42 18.77
C SER A 57 5.29 -9.62 19.41
N ALA A 58 4.81 -10.84 19.14
CA ALA A 58 5.40 -12.08 19.62
C ALA A 58 6.80 -12.34 19.01
N SER A 59 7.02 -11.93 17.76
CA SER A 59 8.32 -12.09 17.08
C SER A 59 9.39 -11.11 17.56
N ARG A 60 9.00 -10.02 18.24
CA ARG A 60 9.86 -8.90 18.65
C ARG A 60 11.12 -9.29 19.44
N PRO A 61 11.11 -10.27 20.37
CA PRO A 61 12.32 -10.71 21.05
C PRO A 61 13.38 -11.27 20.09
N ILE A 62 12.94 -11.99 19.04
CA ILE A 62 13.83 -12.59 18.04
C ILE A 62 14.51 -11.48 17.21
N TRP A 63 13.76 -10.45 16.81
CA TRP A 63 14.29 -9.29 16.07
C TRP A 63 15.19 -8.36 16.91
N ARG A 64 15.11 -8.44 18.24
CA ARG A 64 15.91 -7.61 19.16
C ARG A 64 17.32 -8.13 19.43
N GLN A 65 17.69 -9.28 18.87
CA GLN A 65 19.08 -9.76 18.88
C GLN A 65 20.02 -8.72 18.24
N PRO A 66 21.30 -8.65 18.65
CA PRO A 66 22.22 -7.61 18.19
C PRO A 66 22.44 -7.71 16.67
N SER A 67 21.71 -6.90 15.92
CA SER A 67 22.01 -6.58 14.53
C SER A 67 23.34 -5.83 14.50
N ARG A 68 24.23 -6.17 13.57
CA ARG A 68 25.50 -5.44 13.34
C ARG A 68 25.29 -3.97 12.89
N LYS A 69 24.04 -3.53 12.66
CA LYS A 69 23.70 -2.16 12.28
C LYS A 69 23.41 -1.28 13.50
N PRO A 70 23.84 0.00 13.51
CA PRO A 70 23.63 0.91 14.63
C PRO A 70 22.14 1.07 14.98
N PRO A 71 21.82 1.43 16.24
CA PRO A 71 20.49 1.29 16.86
C PRO A 71 19.36 2.13 16.26
N ARG A 72 19.63 2.89 15.18
CA ARG A 72 18.60 3.56 14.39
C ARG A 72 17.65 2.57 13.69
N ALA A 73 17.98 1.27 13.70
CA ALA A 73 17.21 0.18 13.10
C ALA A 73 16.79 -0.94 14.08
N ALA A 74 16.83 -0.71 15.40
CA ALA A 74 16.35 -1.70 16.38
C ALA A 74 14.82 -1.66 16.54
N GLY A 75 14.12 -2.10 15.49
CA GLY A 75 12.88 -2.90 15.59
C GLY A 75 11.69 -2.31 16.35
N LEU A 76 11.21 -1.14 15.95
CA LEU A 76 9.81 -0.73 16.05
C LEU A 76 9.51 0.13 14.83
N SER A 77 8.87 -0.44 13.81
CA SER A 77 8.55 0.25 12.55
C SER A 77 7.35 1.20 12.72
N ASN A 78 7.38 2.07 13.73
CA ASN A 78 6.50 3.23 13.79
C ASN A 78 7.36 4.45 13.55
N GLN A 79 7.31 4.97 12.32
CA GLN A 79 7.96 6.22 11.99
C GLN A 79 7.29 7.32 12.82
N LYS A 80 8.10 8.12 13.52
CA LYS A 80 7.61 9.26 14.27
C LYS A 80 7.08 10.29 13.26
N TRP A 81 5.78 10.56 13.31
CA TRP A 81 5.20 11.67 12.56
C TRP A 81 5.75 12.98 13.13
N LEU A 82 6.56 13.66 12.33
CA LEU A 82 7.03 15.02 12.61
C LEU A 82 6.18 15.98 11.76
N PRO A 83 5.49 16.95 12.36
CA PRO A 83 4.74 17.92 11.58
C PRO A 83 5.71 18.73 10.72
N PHE A 84 5.48 18.77 9.42
CA PHE A 84 6.07 19.79 8.56
C PHE A 84 5.30 21.09 8.83
N ARG A 85 5.94 22.05 9.49
CA ARG A 85 5.48 23.43 9.50
C ARG A 85 5.91 24.03 8.17
N GLN A 86 4.92 24.37 7.32
CA GLN A 86 5.14 25.27 6.19
C GLN A 86 5.27 26.70 6.70
#